data_AF-A0A847YYS6-F1
#
_entry.id   AF-A0A847YYS6-F1
#
_cell.length_a   1.000
_cell.length_b   1.000
_cell.length_c   1.000
_cell.angle_alpha   90.00
_cell.angle_beta   90.00
_cell.angle_gamma   90.00
#
_symmetry.space_group_name_H-M   'P 1'
#
loop_
_entity.id
_entity.type
_entity.pdbx_description
1 polymer ?
#
loop_
_entity_poly.entity_id
_entity_poly.type
_entity_poly.pdbx_seq_one_letter_code
_entity_poly.pdbx_strand_id
1 'polypeptide(L)'
;MYLKEEINIYLQDQKTCWGSCSKKKNLNFNWRIVLLPDHLADYIVIHELCHLKEFSHSRRYRNLMASVLPNYQELITELKTSGLSLV
;
A
#
# COMPACT_ATOMS: atom_id res chain seq x y z
N MET A 1 2.00 30.60 -4.00
CA MET A 1 2.87 29.63 -4.71
C MET A 1 2.57 28.25 -4.14
N TYR A 2 1.70 27.48 -4.80
CA TYR A 2 1.43 26.11 -4.37
C TYR A 2 2.54 25.22 -4.93
N LEU A 3 3.42 24.72 -4.06
CA LEU A 3 4.34 23.66 -4.44
C LEU A 3 3.49 22.45 -4.79
N LYS A 4 3.43 22.13 -6.08
CA LYS A 4 2.79 20.92 -6.58
C LYS A 4 3.65 19.76 -6.09
N GLU A 5 3.21 19.11 -5.03
CA GLU A 5 3.94 17.95 -4.51
C GLU A 5 3.75 16.81 -5.51
N GLU A 6 4.81 16.47 -6.23
CA GLU A 6 4.78 15.40 -7.21
C GLU A 6 4.84 14.05 -6.49
N ILE A 7 3.86 13.20 -6.78
CA ILE A 7 3.85 11.79 -6.38
C ILE A 7 4.35 11.01 -7.58
N ASN A 8 5.44 10.27 -7.39
CA ASN A 8 5.98 9.42 -8.43
C ASN A 8 5.48 7.98 -8.22
N ILE A 9 5.04 7.33 -9.29
CA ILE A 9 4.53 5.96 -9.26
C ILE A 9 5.42 5.10 -10.15
N TYR A 10 5.87 3.97 -9.61
CA TYR A 10 6.74 3.03 -10.30
C TYR A 10 6.17 1.62 -10.25
N LEU A 11 6.27 0.90 -11.37
CA LEU A 11 6.05 -0.55 -11.43
C LEU A 11 7.41 -1.23 -11.51
N GLN A 12 7.67 -2.18 -10.62
CA GLN A 12 8.96 -2.84 -10.48
C GLN A 12 8.81 -4.36 -10.31
N ASP A 13 9.87 -5.10 -10.61
CA ASP A 13 9.93 -6.56 -10.38
C ASP A 13 10.54 -6.87 -8.99
N GLN A 14 9.84 -6.47 -7.94
CA GLN A 14 10.33 -6.67 -6.56
C GLN A 14 10.23 -8.14 -6.15
N LYS A 15 11.25 -8.64 -5.44
CA LYS A 15 11.29 -10.04 -4.98
C LYS A 15 10.62 -10.26 -3.62
N THR A 16 10.52 -9.20 -2.82
CA THR A 16 10.25 -9.30 -1.38
C THR A 16 9.14 -8.40 -0.88
N CYS A 17 8.43 -7.67 -1.75
CA CYS A 17 7.26 -6.90 -1.35
C CYS A 17 6.34 -6.60 -2.54
N TRP A 18 5.09 -6.28 -2.22
CA TRP A 18 4.06 -5.86 -3.16
C TRP A 18 4.03 -4.34 -3.38
N GLY A 19 4.44 -3.59 -2.37
CA GLY A 19 4.41 -2.13 -2.33
C GLY A 19 5.56 -1.57 -1.52
N SER A 20 5.90 -0.29 -1.74
CA SER A 20 6.67 0.52 -0.78
C SER A 20 6.51 2.02 -1.05
N CYS A 21 6.58 2.81 0.02
CA CYS A 21 6.51 4.27 -0.04
C CYS A 21 7.74 4.89 0.60
N SER A 22 8.42 5.77 -0.14
CA SER A 22 9.56 6.53 0.39
C SER A 22 9.16 7.93 0.88
N LYS A 23 9.96 8.51 1.77
CA LYS A 23 9.78 9.91 2.23
C LYS A 23 9.81 10.94 1.09
N LYS A 24 10.34 10.57 -0.08
CA LYS A 24 10.35 11.39 -1.30
C LYS A 24 9.05 11.25 -2.14
N LYS A 25 8.01 10.61 -1.61
CA LYS A 25 6.71 10.38 -2.29
C LYS A 25 6.82 9.53 -3.55
N ASN A 26 7.80 8.62 -3.55
CA ASN A 26 7.85 7.55 -4.55
C ASN A 26 7.06 6.35 -4.01
N LEU A 27 5.99 5.99 -4.72
CA LEU A 27 5.23 4.77 -4.53
C LEU A 27 5.76 3.74 -5.53
N ASN A 28 6.24 2.61 -5.03
CA ASN A 28 6.67 1.50 -5.86
C ASN A 28 5.70 0.35 -5.66
N PHE A 29 5.27 -0.25 -6.75
CA PHE A 29 4.42 -1.43 -6.73
C PHE A 29 5.09 -2.56 -7.49
N ASN A 30 4.92 -3.78 -7.01
CA ASN A 30 5.29 -4.97 -7.76
C ASN A 30 4.35 -5.09 -8.96
N TRP A 31 4.85 -5.28 -10.18
CA TRP A 31 3.96 -5.41 -11.35
C TRP A 31 2.97 -6.58 -11.20
N ARG A 32 3.31 -7.61 -10.43
CA ARG A 32 2.46 -8.79 -10.19
C ARG A 32 1.16 -8.46 -9.45
N ILE A 33 0.97 -7.25 -8.91
CA ILE A 33 -0.31 -6.85 -8.29
C ILE A 33 -1.49 -7.02 -9.26
N VAL A 34 -1.24 -6.93 -10.58
CA VAL A 34 -2.25 -7.13 -11.63
C VAL A 34 -2.77 -8.56 -11.72
N LEU A 35 -2.10 -9.51 -11.07
CA LEU A 35 -2.48 -10.91 -11.00
C LEU A 35 -3.30 -11.23 -9.75
N LEU A 36 -3.43 -10.27 -8.83
CA LEU A 36 -4.21 -10.44 -7.61
C LEU A 36 -5.69 -10.21 -7.90
N PRO A 37 -6.59 -10.81 -7.09
CA PRO A 37 -7.96 -10.33 -6.99
C PRO A 37 -7.98 -8.81 -6.74
N ASP A 38 -8.91 -8.11 -7.39
CA ASP A 38 -8.98 -6.65 -7.38
C ASP A 38 -8.98 -6.06 -5.97
N HIS A 39 -9.71 -6.67 -5.02
CA HIS A 39 -9.78 -6.19 -3.64
C HIS A 39 -8.45 -6.29 -2.88
N LEU A 40 -7.59 -7.25 -3.23
CA LEU A 40 -6.24 -7.37 -2.66
C LEU A 40 -5.27 -6.38 -3.31
N ALA A 41 -5.40 -6.14 -4.62
CA ALA A 41 -4.64 -5.11 -5.30
C ALA A 41 -4.98 -3.71 -4.76
N ASP A 42 -6.26 -3.41 -4.57
CA ASP A 42 -6.76 -2.17 -3.97
C ASP A 42 -6.22 -1.99 -2.55
N TYR A 43 -6.21 -3.06 -1.74
CA TYR A 43 -5.62 -3.01 -0.40
C TYR A 43 -4.14 -2.56 -0.44
N ILE A 44 -3.33 -3.13 -1.33
CA ILE A 44 -1.90 -2.78 -1.47
C ILE A 44 -1.75 -1.31 -1.92
N VAL A 45 -2.56 -0.85 -2.88
CA VAL A 45 -2.52 0.54 -3.34
C VAL A 45 -2.90 1.50 -2.21
N ILE A 46 -3.99 1.24 -1.50
CA ILE A 46 -4.46 2.08 -0.39
C ILE A 46 -3.44 2.07 0.76
N HIS A 47 -2.81 0.93 1.04
CA HIS A 47 -1.74 0.81 2.03
C HIS A 47 -0.60 1.79 1.74
N GLU A 48 -0.08 1.81 0.52
CA GLU A 48 1.02 2.70 0.13
C GLU A 48 0.60 4.18 0.08
N LEU A 49 -0.64 4.45 -0.32
CA LEU A 49 -1.22 5.80 -0.26
C LEU A 49 -1.32 6.31 1.18
N CYS A 50 -1.67 5.45 2.14
CA CYS A 50 -1.69 5.81 3.56
C CYS A 50 -0.28 6.18 4.07
N HIS A 51 0.77 5.55 3.53
CA HIS A 51 2.15 5.89 3.88
C HIS A 51 2.60 7.28 3.43
N LEU A 52 1.92 7.91 2.46
CA LEU A 52 2.17 9.33 2.14
C LEU A 52 1.85 10.27 3.32
N LYS A 53 0.97 9.84 4.24
CA LYS A 53 0.60 10.59 5.45
C LYS A 53 1.28 10.04 6.70
N GLU A 54 1.39 8.72 6.83
CA GLU A 54 1.95 8.06 8.02
C GLU A 54 2.93 6.94 7.63
N PHE A 55 4.24 7.20 7.72
CA PHE A 55 5.31 6.25 7.34
C PHE A 55 5.52 5.05 8.29
N SER A 56 4.69 4.91 9.32
CA SER A 56 4.79 3.82 10.28
C SER A 56 3.40 3.24 10.54
N HIS A 57 3.31 1.96 10.86
CA HIS A 57 2.08 1.27 11.24
C HIS A 57 1.55 1.65 12.65
N SER A 58 1.72 2.93 13.01
CA SER A 58 1.29 3.51 14.28
C SER A 58 -0.23 3.47 14.46
N ARG A 59 -0.71 3.90 15.63
CA ARG A 59 -2.15 4.07 15.86
C ARG A 59 -2.77 5.06 14.88
N ARG A 60 -2.03 6.11 14.47
CA ARG A 60 -2.50 7.11 13.49
C ARG A 60 -2.69 6.47 12.11
N TYR A 61 -1.76 5.63 11.68
CA TYR A 61 -1.90 4.85 10.45
C TYR A 61 -3.12 3.93 10.49
N ARG A 62 -3.29 3.16 11.58
CA ARG A 62 -4.44 2.24 11.72
C ARG A 62 -5.77 2.98 11.67
N ASN A 63 -5.86 4.15 12.32
CA ASN A 63 -7.05 4.99 12.27
C ASN A 63 -7.31 5.52 10.84
N LEU A 64 -6.25 5.96 10.14
CA LEU A 64 -6.35 6.40 8.75
C LEU A 64 -6.82 5.27 7.84
N MET A 65 -6.20 4.09 7.93
CA MET A 65 -6.57 2.93 7.13
C MET A 65 -8.01 2.51 7.38
N ALA A 66 -8.43 2.42 8.65
CA ALA A 66 -9.81 2.07 9.02
C ALA A 66 -10.84 3.11 8.53
N SER A 67 -10.44 4.39 8.39
CA SER A 67 -11.33 5.43 7.87
C SER A 67 -11.56 5.35 6.36
N VAL A 68 -10.61 4.77 5.61
CA VAL A 68 -10.67 4.66 4.14
C VAL A 68 -11.13 3.27 3.71
N LEU A 69 -10.68 2.23 4.40
CA LEU A 69 -10.98 0.83 4.10
C LEU A 69 -11.31 0.09 5.42
N PRO A 70 -12.56 0.16 5.90
CA PRO A 70 -12.93 -0.36 7.22
C PRO A 70 -12.66 -1.86 7.43
N ASN A 71 -12.73 -2.65 6.36
CA ASN A 71 -12.50 -4.10 6.37
C ASN A 71 -11.05 -4.52 6.10
N TYR A 72 -10.08 -3.59 6.14
CA TYR A 72 -8.68 -3.90 5.77
C TYR A 72 -8.03 -5.04 6.57
N GLN A 73 -8.52 -5.33 7.78
CA GLN A 73 -8.01 -6.42 8.61
C GLN A 73 -8.36 -7.81 8.03
N GLU A 74 -9.53 -7.94 7.41
CA GLU A 74 -9.93 -9.16 6.70
C GLU A 74 -9.03 -9.35 5.47
N LEU A 75 -8.78 -8.28 4.72
CA LEU A 75 -7.90 -8.27 3.55
C LEU A 75 -6.46 -8.66 3.91
N ILE A 76 -5.92 -8.16 5.04
CA ILE A 76 -4.62 -8.59 5.56
C ILE A 76 -4.59 -10.10 5.82
N THR A 77 -5.68 -10.63 6.39
CA THR A 77 -5.78 -12.05 6.74
C THR A 77 -5.85 -12.92 5.48
N GLU A 78 -6.63 -12.52 4.49
CA GLU A 78 -6.71 -13.18 3.20
C GLU A 78 -5.36 -13.17 2.48
N LEU A 79 -4.70 -12.00 2.43
CA LEU A 79 -3.41 -11.83 1.78
C LEU A 79 -2.34 -12.74 2.42
N LYS A 80 -2.31 -12.83 3.76
CA LYS A 80 -1.41 -13.76 4.46
C LYS A 80 -1.72 -15.22 4.17
N THR A 81 -2.99 -15.59 4.11
CA THR A 81 -3.44 -16.96 3.82
C THR A 81 -3.08 -17.40 2.40
N SER A 82 -3.08 -16.47 1.45
CA SER A 82 -2.67 -16.72 0.07
C SER A 82 -1.15 -16.94 -0.13
N GLY A 83 -0.36 -16.90 0.95
CA GLY A 83 1.11 -17.01 0.90
C GLY A 83 1.82 -15.72 0.48
N LEU A 84 1.09 -14.61 0.40
CA LEU A 84 1.55 -13.32 -0.10
C LEU A 84 1.85 -12.38 1.09
N SER A 85 2.79 -12.72 1.96
CA SER A 85 2.96 -12.08 3.27
C SER A 85 3.74 -10.75 3.29
N LEU A 86 3.98 -10.11 2.15
CA LEU A 86 4.95 -9.02 2.04
C LEU A 86 4.33 -7.72 1.51
N VAL A 87 3.58 -7.04 2.35
CA VAL A 87 3.29 -5.60 2.21
C VAL A 87 3.93 -4.90 3.38
#